data_AF-A0A1F5YJ10-F1
#
_entry.id   AF-A0A1F5YJ10-F1
#
_cell.length_a   1.000
_cell.length_b   1.000
_cell.length_c   1.000
_cell.angle_alpha   90.00
_cell.angle_beta   90.00
_cell.angle_gamma   90.00
#
_symmetry.space_group_name_H-M   'P 1'
#
loop_
_entity.id
_entity.type
_entity.pdbx_description
1 polymer ?
#
loop_
_entity_poly.entity_id
_entity_poly.type
_entity_poly.pdbx_seq_one_letter_code
_entity_poly.pdbx_strand_id
1 'polypeptide(L)'
;MALICQHCGRGIGYGHAVSHAKNRTRRIFKPNIQKLKVLKNGISVRLKLCTSCIQRLKKDKYLGQFRLIQYLQADQTVKEEMAKIVKKPTEEILKVEEEKRGEELKIEDIVGKK
;
A
#
# COMPACT_ATOMS: atom_id res chain seq x y z
N MET A 1 8.63 3.61 -30.38
CA MET A 1 8.33 3.37 -28.94
C MET A 1 6.87 2.93 -28.80
N ALA A 2 6.58 1.79 -28.17
CA ALA A 2 5.20 1.30 -28.00
C ALA A 2 4.35 2.20 -27.08
N LEU A 3 3.18 2.63 -27.58
CA LEU A 3 2.10 3.31 -26.85
C LEU A 3 1.23 2.27 -26.13
N ILE A 4 1.85 1.46 -25.28
CA ILE A 4 1.17 0.42 -24.51
C ILE A 4 1.42 0.66 -23.02
N CYS A 5 0.34 0.63 -22.24
CA CYS A 5 0.43 0.67 -20.78
C CYS A 5 1.01 -0.65 -20.25
N GLN A 6 2.05 -0.58 -19.42
CA GLN A 6 2.73 -1.76 -18.89
C GLN A 6 1.95 -2.50 -17.79
N HIS A 7 0.89 -1.90 -17.26
CA HIS A 7 0.05 -2.55 -16.24
C HIS A 7 -1.21 -3.18 -16.83
N CYS A 8 -2.02 -2.41 -17.57
CA CYS A 8 -3.30 -2.88 -18.10
C CYS A 8 -3.27 -3.27 -19.59
N GLY A 9 -2.11 -3.15 -20.25
CA GLY A 9 -1.97 -3.51 -21.67
C GLY A 9 -2.68 -2.58 -22.65
N ARG A 10 -3.27 -1.48 -22.18
CA ARG A 10 -4.03 -0.55 -23.03
C ARG A 10 -3.14 0.02 -24.13
N GLY A 11 -3.47 -0.33 -25.37
CA GLY A 11 -2.75 0.06 -26.57
C GLY A 11 -3.52 1.04 -27.43
N ILE A 12 -3.06 1.20 -28.66
CA ILE A 12 -3.71 2.02 -29.69
C ILE A 12 -5.04 1.37 -30.09
N GLY A 13 -6.12 2.16 -30.08
CA GLY A 13 -7.40 1.77 -30.66
C GLY A 13 -7.56 2.33 -32.07
N TYR A 14 -8.29 1.61 -32.92
CA TYR A 14 -8.67 2.06 -34.26
C TYR A 14 -10.17 2.34 -34.31
N GLY A 15 -10.57 3.36 -35.06
CA GLY A 15 -11.98 3.59 -35.35
C GLY A 15 -12.15 4.73 -36.34
N HIS A 16 -13.33 5.36 -36.30
CA HIS A 16 -13.68 6.44 -37.22
C HIS A 16 -14.02 7.73 -36.51
N ALA A 17 -13.67 8.86 -37.13
CA ALA A 17 -14.38 10.11 -36.90
C ALA A 17 -15.60 10.09 -37.82
N VAL A 18 -16.78 10.37 -37.26
CA VAL A 18 -18.05 10.36 -37.97
C VAL A 18 -18.60 11.79 -37.94
N SER A 19 -18.81 12.40 -39.10
CA SER A 19 -19.44 13.72 -39.19
C SER A 19 -20.96 13.64 -39.00
N HIS A 20 -21.62 14.79 -38.87
CA HIS A 20 -23.09 14.87 -38.87
C HIS A 20 -23.72 14.20 -40.10
N ALA A 21 -23.07 14.32 -41.27
CA ALA A 21 -23.48 13.66 -42.51
C ALA A 21 -23.10 12.16 -42.59
N LYS A 22 -22.65 11.54 -41.49
CA LYS A 22 -22.18 10.14 -41.43
C LYS A 22 -20.92 9.83 -42.26
N ASN A 23 -20.18 10.83 -42.73
CA ASN A 23 -18.90 10.59 -43.41
C ASN A 23 -17.88 10.04 -42.42
N ARG A 24 -17.31 8.87 -42.73
CA ARG A 24 -16.38 8.14 -41.85
C ARG A 24 -14.95 8.31 -42.32
N THR A 25 -14.11 8.97 -41.53
CA THR A 25 -12.66 9.03 -41.76
C THR A 25 -11.94 8.17 -40.72
N ARG A 26 -10.86 7.47 -41.12
CA ARG A 26 -10.09 6.64 -40.16
C ARG A 26 -9.44 7.55 -39.12
N ARG A 27 -9.57 7.19 -37.84
CA ARG A 27 -8.85 7.86 -36.74
C ARG A 27 -8.20 6.84 -35.81
N ILE A 28 -7.12 7.29 -35.18
CA ILE A 28 -6.35 6.51 -34.23
C ILE A 28 -6.59 7.06 -32.83
N PHE A 29 -6.98 6.20 -31.90
CA PHE A 29 -7.13 6.53 -30.49
C PHE A 29 -5.86 6.17 -29.75
N LYS A 30 -5.09 7.19 -29.37
CA LYS A 30 -3.89 7.01 -28.55
C LYS A 30 -4.27 7.11 -27.07
N PRO A 31 -3.98 6.11 -26.24
CA PRO A 31 -4.14 6.25 -24.79
C PRO A 31 -3.17 7.29 -24.27
N ASN A 32 -3.59 8.09 -23.28
CA ASN A 32 -2.72 9.03 -22.60
C ASN A 32 -1.78 8.26 -21.66
N ILE A 33 -0.58 7.95 -22.15
CA ILE A 33 0.46 7.20 -21.44
C ILE A 33 1.53 8.16 -20.95
N GLN A 34 1.82 8.09 -19.66
CA GLN A 34 2.80 8.92 -18.99
C GLN A 34 3.93 8.05 -18.41
N LYS A 35 5.14 8.62 -18.39
CA LYS A 35 6.31 7.98 -17.78
C LYS A 35 6.39 8.41 -16.31
N LEU A 36 6.48 7.47 -15.39
CA LEU A 36 6.72 7.76 -13.99
C LEU A 36 7.72 6.79 -13.35
N LYS A 37 8.34 7.24 -12.25
CA LYS A 37 9.17 6.39 -11.40
C LYS A 37 8.27 5.74 -10.35
N VAL A 38 8.31 4.41 -10.28
CA VAL A 38 7.62 3.60 -9.27
C VAL A 38 8.61 2.67 -8.59
N LEU A 39 8.22 2.13 -7.45
CA LEU A 39 8.90 1.00 -6.82
C LEU A 39 8.23 -0.29 -7.28
N LYS A 40 9.04 -1.22 -7.79
CA LYS A 40 8.66 -2.60 -8.05
C LYS A 40 9.54 -3.48 -7.18
N ASN A 41 8.93 -4.21 -6.24
CA ASN A 41 9.65 -5.12 -5.34
C ASN A 41 10.86 -4.46 -4.64
N GLY A 42 10.70 -3.20 -4.19
CA GLY A 42 11.76 -2.43 -3.53
C GLY A 42 12.75 -1.70 -4.46
N ILE A 43 12.74 -2.00 -5.76
CA ILE A 43 13.63 -1.36 -6.75
C ILE A 43 12.90 -0.23 -7.45
N SER A 44 13.54 0.94 -7.59
CA SER A 44 12.97 2.05 -8.35
C SER A 44 13.10 1.81 -9.87
N VAL A 45 11.99 1.81 -10.58
CA VAL A 45 11.90 1.54 -12.02
C VAL A 45 11.07 2.62 -12.70
N ARG A 46 11.47 3.02 -13.91
CA ARG A 46 10.67 3.89 -14.77
C ARG A 46 9.67 3.05 -15.56
N LEU A 47 8.38 3.30 -15.38
CA LEU A 47 7.30 2.63 -16.11
C LEU A 47 6.45 3.62 -16.91
N LYS A 48 5.82 3.09 -17.96
CA LYS A 48 4.80 3.75 -18.77
C LYS A 48 3.42 3.26 -18.35
N LEU A 49 2.63 4.14 -17.75
CA LEU A 49 1.27 3.85 -17.32
C LEU A 49 0.28 4.80 -17.97
N CYS A 50 -0.93 4.32 -18.25
CA CYS A 50 -2.01 5.19 -18.68
C CYS A 50 -2.54 6.02 -17.49
N THR A 51 -3.14 7.17 -17.78
CA THR A 51 -3.68 8.09 -16.76
C THR A 51 -4.66 7.42 -15.80
N SER A 52 -5.49 6.49 -16.27
CA SER A 52 -6.41 5.74 -15.40
C SER A 52 -5.68 4.87 -14.36
N CYS A 53 -4.57 4.24 -14.76
CA CYS A 53 -3.76 3.44 -13.84
C CYS A 53 -2.99 4.33 -12.87
N ILE A 54 -2.54 5.51 -13.31
CA ILE A 54 -1.89 6.48 -12.43
C ILE A 54 -2.87 7.01 -11.39
N GLN A 55 -4.11 7.28 -11.79
CA GLN A 55 -5.15 7.74 -10.88
C GLN A 55 -5.47 6.67 -9.82
N ARG A 56 -5.61 5.40 -10.22
CA ARG A 56 -5.77 4.28 -9.27
C ARG A 56 -4.56 4.15 -8.35
N LEU A 57 -3.35 4.21 -8.89
CA LEU A 57 -2.11 4.12 -8.11
C LEU A 57 -2.01 5.24 -7.04
N LYS A 58 -2.50 6.45 -7.34
CA LYS A 58 -2.57 7.55 -6.35
C LYS A 58 -3.64 7.32 -5.30
N LYS A 59 -4.80 6.78 -5.68
CA LYS A 59 -5.94 6.53 -4.77
C LYS A 59 -5.66 5.37 -3.82
N ASP A 60 -5.23 4.24 -4.39
CA ASP A 60 -5.07 2.97 -3.68
C ASP A 60 -3.66 2.84 -3.09
N LYS A 61 -2.73 3.73 -3.44
CA LYS A 61 -1.29 3.76 -3.07
C LYS A 61 -0.44 2.62 -3.64
N TYR A 62 -1.07 1.51 -3.99
CA TYR A 62 -0.45 0.36 -4.65
C TYR A 62 -1.22 -0.02 -5.92
N LEU A 63 -0.53 -0.67 -6.84
CA LEU A 63 -1.12 -1.22 -8.05
C LEU A 63 -0.39 -2.52 -8.41
N GLY A 64 -0.92 -3.65 -7.92
CA GLY A 64 -0.21 -4.94 -7.96
C GLY A 64 1.13 -4.85 -7.22
N GLN A 65 2.23 -5.07 -7.94
CA GLN A 65 3.60 -4.98 -7.40
C GLN A 65 4.17 -3.54 -7.37
N PHE A 66 3.43 -2.56 -7.90
CA PHE A 66 3.92 -1.20 -8.05
C PHE A 66 3.45 -0.30 -6.90
N ARG A 67 4.37 0.52 -6.37
CA ARG A 67 4.09 1.59 -5.40
C ARG A 67 4.68 2.91 -5.88
N LEU A 68 4.12 4.04 -5.46
CA LEU A 68 4.76 5.34 -5.69
C LEU A 68 5.90 5.55 -4.70
N ILE A 69 7.00 6.14 -5.18
CA ILE A 69 8.20 6.42 -4.37
C ILE A 69 7.86 7.39 -3.22
N GLN A 70 6.97 8.35 -3.47
CA GLN A 70 6.58 9.39 -2.52
C GLN A 70 5.89 8.85 -1.25
N TYR A 71 5.37 7.61 -1.26
CA TYR A 71 4.73 7.02 -0.07
C TYR A 71 5.69 6.27 0.87
N LEU A 72 6.96 6.07 0.50
CA LEU A 72 7.92 5.40 1.40
C LEU A 72 8.21 6.21 2.67
N GLN A 73 8.19 7.54 2.57
CA GLN A 73 8.53 8.42 3.69
C GLN A 73 7.40 8.50 4.72
N ALA A 74 6.14 8.41 4.29
CA ALA A 74 4.97 8.44 5.18
C ALA A 74 4.76 7.13 5.96
N ASP A 75 5.14 5.98 5.40
CA ASP A 75 5.08 4.70 6.13
C ASP A 75 6.14 4.63 7.25
N GLN A 76 7.26 5.34 7.14
CA GLN A 76 8.28 5.42 8.19
C GLN A 76 7.76 6.22 9.39
N THR A 77 7.18 7.40 9.17
CA THR A 77 6.63 8.22 10.26
C THR A 77 5.46 7.52 10.94
N VAL A 78 4.56 6.88 10.20
CA VAL A 78 3.46 6.09 10.78
C VAL A 78 3.98 4.88 11.56
N LYS A 79 4.98 4.14 11.04
CA LYS A 79 5.62 3.05 11.80
C LYS A 79 6.33 3.55 13.05
N GLU A 80 7.00 4.69 12.99
CA GLU A 80 7.68 5.32 14.13
C GLU A 80 6.67 5.81 15.18
N GLU A 81 5.55 6.39 14.76
CA GLU A 81 4.44 6.79 15.63
C GLU A 81 3.75 5.58 16.26
N MET A 82 3.45 4.54 15.49
CA MET A 82 2.87 3.29 15.99
C MET A 82 3.81 2.55 16.94
N ALA A 83 5.13 2.55 16.69
CA ALA A 83 6.12 1.97 17.59
C ALA A 83 6.22 2.69 18.94
N LYS A 84 5.92 3.99 19.00
CA LYS A 84 5.83 4.74 20.28
C LYS A 84 4.60 4.31 21.11
N ILE A 85 3.51 3.93 20.45
CA ILE A 85 2.28 3.46 21.10
C ILE A 85 2.47 2.03 21.67
N VAL A 86 3.14 1.13 20.95
CA VAL A 86 3.38 -0.27 21.37
C VAL A 86 4.38 -0.38 22.54
N LYS A 87 5.25 0.63 22.74
CA LYS A 87 6.18 0.67 23.89
C LYS A 87 5.54 1.06 25.22
N LYS A 88 4.35 1.67 25.21
CA LYS A 88 3.66 2.14 26.42
C LYS A 88 2.91 1.08 27.25
N PRO A 89 2.40 -0.04 26.72
CA PRO A 89 1.61 -0.99 27.52
C PRO A 89 2.45 -2.13 28.14
N THR A 90 3.69 -2.37 27.69
CA THR A 90 4.48 -3.54 28.12
C THR A 90 5.15 -3.34 29.47
N GLU A 91 5.54 -2.11 29.81
CA GLU A 91 6.14 -1.80 31.13
C GLU A 91 5.10 -1.78 32.27
N GLU A 92 3.84 -1.47 31.97
CA GLU A 92 2.75 -1.49 32.95
C GLU A 92 2.24 -2.91 33.23
N ILE A 93 2.21 -3.79 32.21
CA ILE A 93 1.79 -5.20 32.39
C ILE A 93 2.80 -6.00 33.24
N LEU A 94 4.10 -5.76 33.08
CA LEU A 94 5.14 -6.45 33.86
C LEU A 94 5.09 -6.12 35.37
N LYS A 95 4.69 -4.90 35.74
CA LYS A 95 4.51 -4.51 37.15
C LYS A 95 3.29 -5.19 37.79
N VAL A 96 2.20 -5.34 37.03
CA VAL A 96 0.97 -6.01 37.49
C VAL A 96 1.17 -7.52 37.66
N GLU A 97 2.04 -8.15 36.86
CA GLU A 97 2.39 -9.57 37.00
C GLU A 97 3.32 -9.87 38.19
N GLU A 98 4.25 -8.95 38.52
CA GLU A 98 5.12 -9.09 39.70
C GLU A 98 4.34 -8.92 41.02
N GLU A 99 3.36 -8.01 41.07
CA GLU A 99 2.52 -7.81 42.27
C GLU A 99 1.58 -9.00 42.53
N LYS A 100 0.97 -9.58 41.48
CA LYS A 100 0.09 -10.77 41.62
C LYS A 100 0.82 -12.03 42.09
N ARG A 101 2.13 -12.12 41.85
CA ARG A 101 2.97 -13.25 42.26
C ARG A 101 3.34 -13.21 43.75
N GLY A 102 3.15 -12.08 44.42
CA GLY A 102 3.37 -11.91 45.86
C GLY A 102 2.17 -12.31 46.73
N GLU A 103 0.97 -12.42 46.15
CA GLU A 103 -0.28 -12.71 46.88
C GLU A 103 -0.72 -14.18 46.85
N GLU A 104 -0.04 -15.05 46.08
CA GLU A 104 -0.24 -16.50 46.18
C GLU A 104 0.46 -17.04 47.45
N LEU A 105 -0.18 -16.79 48.59
CA LEU A 105 0.13 -17.37 49.89
C LEU A 105 0.20 -18.90 49.80
N LYS A 106 1.22 -19.42 50.47
CA LYS A 106 1.66 -20.81 50.59
C LYS A 106 0.49 -21.75 50.91
N ILE A 107 0.30 -22.78 50.09
CA ILE A 107 -0.57 -23.94 50.38
C ILE A 107 -0.17 -24.63 51.71
N GLU A 108 1.05 -24.38 52.21
CA GLU A 108 1.56 -24.87 53.49
C GLU A 108 0.82 -24.31 54.73
N ASP A 109 0.06 -23.20 54.61
CA ASP A 109 -0.71 -22.63 55.72
C ASP A 109 -2.18 -23.12 55.77
N ILE A 110 -2.62 -23.96 54.81
CA ILE A 110 -4.00 -24.50 54.74
C ILE A 110 -4.09 -25.93 55.31
N VAL A 111 -3.01 -26.72 55.25
CA VAL A 111 -2.99 -28.07 55.84
C VAL A 111 -2.55 -27.97 57.30
N GLY A 112 -3.53 -27.80 58.18
CA GLY A 112 -3.33 -27.85 59.62
C GLY A 112 -2.47 -29.05 60.03
N LYS A 113 -1.48 -28.77 60.88
CA LYS A 113 -0.64 -29.75 61.59
C LYS A 113 -1.47 -30.98 62.01
N LYS A 114 -1.09 -32.14 61.50
CA LYS A 114 -1.19 -33.39 62.25
C LYS A 114 0.14 -33.62 62.95
#